data_AF-A0A497P6I5-F1
#
_entry.id   AF-A0A497P6I5-F1
#
_cell.length_a   1.000
_cell.length_b   1.000
_cell.length_c   1.000
_cell.angle_alpha   90.00
_cell.angle_beta   90.00
_cell.angle_gamma   90.00
#
_symmetry.space_group_name_H-M   'P 1'
#
loop_
_entity.id
_entity.type
_entity.pdbx_description
1 polymer ?
#
loop_
_entity_poly.entity_id
_entity_poly.type
_entity_poly.pdbx_seq_one_letter_code
_entity_poly.pdbx_strand_id
1 'polypeptide(L)' 'MSLERLGSSLYEALRKVFRAPVVDEETVKQLARDIQRALLLADVNVKLVLEISKRIEDRA' A
#
# COMPACT_ATOMS: atom_id res chain seq x y z
N MET A 1 5.16 -2.13 -18.65
CA MET A 1 3.89 -1.38 -18.73
C MET A 1 3.53 -0.84 -17.34
N SER A 2 2.77 0.26 -17.22
CA SER A 2 2.45 0.92 -15.93
C SER A 2 1.76 -0.01 -14.92
N LEU A 3 0.88 -0.89 -15.40
CA LEU A 3 0.20 -1.93 -14.61
C LEU A 3 1.17 -2.97 -14.04
N GLU A 4 2.21 -3.37 -14.78
CA GLU A 4 3.23 -4.31 -14.27
C GLU A 4 4.04 -3.69 -13.12
N ARG A 5 4.32 -2.37 -13.20
CA ARG A 5 5.01 -1.64 -12.12
C ARG A 5 4.14 -1.46 -10.89
N LEU A 6 2.83 -1.26 -11.07
CA LEU A 6 1.88 -1.21 -9.97
C LEU A 6 1.78 -2.58 -9.27
N GLY A 7 1.63 -3.65 -10.06
CA GLY A 7 1.54 -5.02 -9.55
C GLY A 7 2.77 -5.43 -8.76
N SER A 8 3.97 -5.16 -9.27
CA SER A 8 5.22 -5.48 -8.56
C SER A 8 5.40 -4.64 -7.29
N SER A 9 5.05 -3.36 -7.30
CA SER A 9 5.15 -2.47 -6.14
C SER A 9 4.21 -2.90 -5.00
N LEU A 10 2.96 -3.25 -5.34
CA LEU A 10 1.98 -3.76 -4.37
C LEU A 10 2.40 -5.13 -3.83
N TYR A 11 2.89 -6.02 -4.68
CA TYR A 11 3.36 -7.34 -4.27
C TYR A 11 4.53 -7.26 -3.29
N GLU A 12 5.52 -6.42 -3.56
CA GLU A 12 6.67 -6.21 -2.67
C GLU A 12 6.26 -5.56 -1.34
N ALA A 13 5.33 -4.61 -1.36
CA ALA A 13 4.81 -3.99 -0.14
C ALA A 13 4.07 -5.01 0.75
N LEU A 14 3.21 -5.85 0.16
CA LEU A 14 2.54 -6.94 0.87
C LEU A 14 3.54 -7.98 1.39
N ARG A 15 4.52 -8.36 0.57
CA ARG A 15 5.55 -9.34 0.94
C ARG A 15 6.38 -8.90 2.15
N LYS A 16 6.65 -7.61 2.29
CA LYS A 16 7.34 -7.05 3.47
C LYS A 16 6.52 -7.26 4.75
N VAL A 17 5.21 -7.06 4.68
CA VAL A 17 4.30 -7.23 5.82
C VAL A 17 4.14 -8.71 6.18
N PHE A 18 3.94 -9.59 5.18
CA PHE A 18 3.83 -11.03 5.41
C PHE A 18 5.12 -11.68 5.93
N ARG A 19 6.29 -11.08 5.66
CA ARG A 19 7.58 -11.55 6.21
C ARG A 19 7.90 -10.96 7.59
N ALA A 20 7.17 -9.96 8.05
CA ALA A 20 7.40 -9.37 9.35
C ALA A 20 6.93 -10.36 10.44
N PRO A 21 7.78 -10.73 11.42
CA PRO A 21 7.40 -11.65 12.50
C PRO A 21 6.37 -11.03 13.46
N VAL A 22 6.29 -9.69 13.49
CA VAL A 22 5.29 -8.92 14.22
C VAL A 22 4.84 -7.79 13.31
N VAL A 23 3.53 -7.61 13.13
CA VAL A 23 2.96 -6.46 12.42
C VAL A 23 2.67 -5.40 13.47
N ASP A 24 3.48 -4.34 13.49
CA ASP A 24 3.30 -3.17 14.35
C ASP A 24 2.62 -2.02 13.60
N GLU A 25 2.15 -1.03 14.36
CA GLU A 25 1.44 0.14 13.82
C GLU A 25 2.34 0.96 12.85
N GLU A 26 3.65 0.96 13.09
CA GLU A 26 4.62 1.57 12.16
C GLU A 26 4.67 0.85 10.82
N THR A 27 4.72 -0.49 10.80
CA THR A 27 4.72 -1.31 9.58
C THR A 27 3.46 -1.06 8.76
N VAL A 28 2.31 -0.94 9.42
CA VAL A 28 1.02 -0.65 8.76
C VAL A 28 1.03 0.76 8.15
N LYS A 29 1.50 1.78 8.89
CA LYS A 29 1.63 3.15 8.36
C LYS A 29 2.64 3.25 7.22
N GLN A 30 3.70 2.43 7.23
CA GLN A 30 4.66 2.35 6.15
C GLN A 30 4.01 1.73 4.89
N LEU A 31 3.28 0.61 5.08
CA LEU A 31 2.54 -0.08 4.02
C LEU A 31 1.51 0.85 3.37
N ALA A 32 0.70 1.54 4.17
CA ALA A 32 -0.32 2.47 3.67
C ALA A 32 0.32 3.58 2.80
N ARG A 33 1.45 4.15 3.24
CA ARG A 33 2.20 5.17 2.48
C ARG A 33 2.82 4.65 1.18
N ASP A 34 3.31 3.42 1.17
CA ASP A 34 3.87 2.80 -0.04
C ASP A 34 2.77 2.49 -1.06
N ILE A 35 1.62 1.98 -0.61
CA ILE A 35 0.44 1.76 -1.44
C ILE A 35 -0.09 3.08 -2.00
N GLN A 36 -0.18 4.14 -1.19
CA GLN A 36 -0.59 5.47 -1.66
C GLN A 36 0.29 5.95 -2.81
N ARG A 37 1.63 5.91 -2.63
CA ARG A 37 2.57 6.33 -3.67
C ARG A 37 2.43 5.50 -4.95
N ALA A 38 2.30 4.18 -4.82
CA ALA A 38 2.14 3.30 -5.98
C ALA A 38 0.84 3.61 -6.76
N LEU A 39 -0.27 3.83 -6.06
CA LEU A 39 -1.55 4.16 -6.69
C LEU A 39 -1.54 5.55 -7.35
N LEU A 40 -0.92 6.55 -6.73
CA LEU A 40 -0.77 7.88 -7.31
C LEU A 40 0.09 7.86 -8.57
N LEU A 41 1.19 7.10 -8.57
CA LEU A 41 2.05 6.92 -9.74
C LEU A 41 1.37 6.17 -10.90
N ALA A 42 0.31 5.41 -10.60
CA ALA A 42 -0.50 4.72 -11.58
C ALA A 42 -1.70 5.55 -12.07
N ASP A 43 -1.71 6.88 -11.80
CA ASP A 43 -2.80 7.81 -12.15
C ASP A 43 -4.17 7.43 -11.58
N VAL A 44 -4.20 6.76 -10.42
CA VAL A 44 -5.44 6.43 -9.71
C VAL A 44 -6.00 7.68 -9.03
N ASN A 45 -7.33 7.83 -9.02
CA ASN A 45 -8.02 8.96 -8.42
C ASN A 45 -7.65 9.15 -6.92
N VAL A 46 -7.21 10.36 -6.56
CA VAL A 46 -6.78 10.71 -5.20
C VAL A 46 -7.82 10.40 -4.11
N LYS A 47 -9.12 10.55 -4.43
CA LYS A 47 -10.20 10.24 -3.48
C LYS A 47 -10.27 8.75 -3.18
N LEU A 48 -10.09 7.92 -4.22
CA LEU A 48 -10.05 6.47 -4.10
C LEU A 48 -8.82 6.02 -3.31
N VAL A 49 -7.67 6.65 -3.55
CA VAL A 49 -6.43 6.36 -2.83
C VAL A 49 -6.59 6.65 -1.32
N LEU A 50 -7.14 7.82 -0.98
CA LEU A 50 -7.44 8.19 0.41
C LEU A 50 -8.40 7.21 1.09
N GLU A 51 -9.46 6.79 0.40
CA GLU A 51 -10.43 5.82 0.93
C GLU A 51 -9.78 4.45 1.18
N ILE A 52 -8.96 3.98 0.25
CA ILE A 52 -8.21 2.73 0.39
C ILE A 52 -7.24 2.81 1.58
N SER A 53 -6.50 3.90 1.73
CA SER A 53 -5.57 4.07 2.85
C SER A 53 -6.26 4.06 4.21
N LYS A 54 -7.38 4.78 4.34
CA LYS A 54 -8.17 4.76 5.56
C LYS A 54 -8.66 3.36 5.90
N ARG A 55 -9.16 2.61 4.91
CA ARG A 55 -9.60 1.21 5.12
C ARG A 55 -8.47 0.27 5.54
N ILE A 56 -7.23 0.55 5.14
CA ILE A 56 -6.05 -0.23 5.54
C ILE A 56 -5.70 0.09 7.00
N GLU A 57 -5.72 1.37 7.38
CA GLU A 57 -5.49 1.82 8.75
C GLU A 57 -6.59 1.33 9.72
N ASP A 58 -7.87 1.36 9.30
CA ASP A 58 -9.01 0.93 10.13
C ASP A 58 -9.06 -0.58 10.40
N ARG A 59 -8.39 -1.40 9.57
CA ARG A 59 -8.40 -2.88 9.67
C ARG A 59 -7.19 -3.46 10.40
N ALA A 60 -6.18 -2.65 10.69
CA ALA A 60 -4.98 -3.05 11.40
C ALA A 60 -5.15 -2.90 12.91
#